data_AF-A0AA38K8Y1-F1
#
_entry.id   AF-A0AA38K8Y1-F1
#
_cell.length_a   1.000
_cell.length_b   1.000
_cell.length_c   1.000
_cell.angle_alpha   90.00
_cell.angle_beta   90.00
_cell.angle_gamma   90.00
#
_symmetry.space_group_name_H-M   'P 1'
#
loop_
_entity.id
_entity.type
_entity.pdbx_description
1 polymer ?
#
loop_
_entity_poly.entity_id
_entity_poly.type
_entity_poly.pdbx_seq_one_letter_code
_entity_poly.pdbx_strand_id
1 'polypeptide(L)'
;EEKAVEAIRKASSDDASIWSKIISLVIGPRAPENYINAINMTLQARQELQYWRKVSNFWKKTARESDTNAGAPTPSTSNLSEIQETLSDERKKAVQDLREKRK
;
A
#
# COMPACT_ATOMS: atom_id res chain seq x y z
N GLU A 1 -8.06 -1.60 27.15
CA GLU A 1 -8.92 -2.40 26.25
C GLU A 1 -10.37 -2.38 26.69
N GLU A 2 -10.69 -2.66 27.96
CA GLU A 2 -12.08 -2.66 28.49
C GLU A 2 -12.88 -1.40 28.19
N LYS A 3 -12.30 -0.20 28.38
CA LYS A 3 -12.97 1.08 28.08
C LYS A 3 -13.38 1.23 26.61
N ALA A 4 -12.60 0.68 25.69
CA ALA A 4 -12.92 0.75 24.26
C ALA A 4 -14.07 -0.21 23.91
N VAL A 5 -14.06 -1.40 24.50
CA VAL A 5 -15.15 -2.38 24.34
C VAL A 5 -16.46 -1.83 24.88
N GLU A 6 -16.43 -1.14 26.03
CA GLU A 6 -17.61 -0.56 26.67
C GLU A 6 -18.16 0.64 25.88
N ALA A 7 -17.28 1.47 25.31
CA ALA A 7 -17.67 2.54 24.40
C ALA A 7 -18.32 2.01 23.12
N ILE A 8 -17.76 0.94 22.53
CA ILE A 8 -18.33 0.27 21.35
C ILE A 8 -19.69 -0.34 21.70
N ARG A 9 -19.81 -1.00 22.85
CA ARG A 9 -21.08 -1.58 23.32
C ARG A 9 -22.16 -0.51 23.48
N LYS A 10 -21.83 0.62 24.11
CA LYS A 10 -22.76 1.73 24.27
C LYS A 10 -23.17 2.34 22.92
N ALA A 11 -22.21 2.50 22.00
CA ALA A 11 -22.48 3.00 20.66
C ALA A 11 -23.28 2.00 19.79
N SER A 12 -23.21 0.71 20.09
CA SER A 12 -23.94 -0.35 19.39
C SER A 12 -25.41 -0.45 19.77
N SER A 13 -25.74 -0.07 21.01
CA SER A 13 -27.10 -0.10 21.54
C SER A 13 -27.93 1.13 21.13
N ASP A 14 -27.31 2.09 20.46
CA ASP A 14 -27.98 3.27 19.91
C ASP A 14 -28.37 2.99 18.44
N ASP A 15 -29.67 2.83 18.19
CA ASP A 15 -30.18 2.52 16.84
C ASP A 15 -29.89 3.62 15.81
N ALA A 16 -29.65 4.86 16.25
CA ALA A 16 -29.28 5.96 15.37
C ALA A 16 -27.78 5.99 15.00
N SER A 17 -26.96 5.21 15.71
CA SER A 17 -25.51 5.16 15.53
C SER A 17 -25.11 4.37 14.28
N ILE A 18 -24.01 4.77 13.64
CA ILE A 18 -23.40 3.98 12.55
C ILE A 18 -22.99 2.58 13.05
N TRP A 19 -22.67 2.47 14.34
CA TRP A 19 -22.28 1.21 14.96
C TRP A 19 -23.40 0.17 15.01
N SER A 20 -24.67 0.56 15.15
CA SER A 20 -25.79 -0.39 15.12
C SER A 20 -25.89 -1.07 13.74
N LYS A 21 -25.71 -0.30 12.66
CA LYS A 21 -25.68 -0.78 11.27
C LYS A 21 -24.47 -1.67 10.97
N ILE A 22 -23.29 -1.30 11.46
CA ILE A 22 -22.08 -2.11 11.27
C ILE A 22 -22.21 -3.43 12.04
N ILE A 23 -22.72 -3.37 13.27
CA ILE A 23 -22.78 -4.55 14.14
C ILE A 23 -23.81 -5.56 13.65
N SER A 24 -24.94 -5.15 13.09
CA SER A 24 -25.88 -6.10 12.45
C SER A 24 -25.27 -6.83 11.24
N LEU A 25 -24.31 -6.22 10.54
CA LEU A 25 -23.57 -6.86 9.44
C LEU A 25 -22.50 -7.85 9.93
N VAL A 26 -22.07 -7.71 11.18
CA VAL A 26 -20.99 -8.52 11.80
C VAL A 26 -21.58 -9.62 12.69
N ILE A 27 -22.64 -9.32 13.43
CA ILE A 27 -23.36 -10.17 14.38
C ILE A 27 -24.68 -10.60 13.70
N GLY A 28 -24.57 -11.49 12.74
CA GLY A 28 -25.72 -12.05 12.04
C GLY A 28 -25.30 -13.30 11.27
N PRO A 29 -26.25 -14.17 10.87
CA PRO A 29 -25.94 -15.30 10.02
C PRO A 29 -25.36 -14.76 8.70
N ARG A 30 -24.06 -15.00 8.48
CA ARG A 30 -23.41 -14.59 7.23
C ARG A 30 -24.05 -15.37 6.08
N ALA A 31 -24.61 -14.65 5.11
CA ALA A 31 -25.05 -15.24 3.86
C ALA A 31 -23.87 -16.01 3.21
N PRO A 32 -24.09 -17.18 2.60
CA PRO A 32 -23.05 -17.93 1.89
C PRO A 32 -22.25 -17.09 0.89
N GLU A 33 -22.92 -16.13 0.23
CA GLU A 33 -22.33 -15.16 -0.69
C GLU A 33 -21.21 -14.32 -0.05
N ASN A 34 -21.33 -13.97 1.23
CA ASN A 34 -20.32 -13.20 1.94
C ASN A 34 -19.01 -13.97 2.09
N TYR A 35 -19.08 -15.30 2.25
CA TYR A 35 -17.90 -16.15 2.29
C TYR A 35 -17.22 -16.24 0.92
N ILE A 36 -18.02 -16.43 -0.14
CA ILE A 36 -17.51 -16.47 -1.51
C ILE A 36 -16.81 -15.14 -1.85
N ASN A 37 -17.45 -14.01 -1.53
CA ASN A 37 -16.88 -12.68 -1.74
C ASN A 37 -15.58 -12.50 -0.95
N ALA A 38 -15.53 -12.89 0.33
CA ALA A 38 -14.32 -12.78 1.14
C ALA A 38 -13.17 -13.64 0.59
N ILE A 39 -13.47 -14.85 0.12
CA ILE A 39 -12.49 -15.74 -0.52
C ILE A 39 -11.98 -15.11 -1.82
N ASN A 40 -12.88 -14.64 -2.68
CA ASN A 40 -12.53 -14.01 -3.95
C ASN A 40 -11.65 -12.77 -3.74
N MET A 41 -12.03 -11.89 -2.81
CA MET A 41 -11.23 -10.72 -2.43
C MET A 41 -9.82 -11.12 -1.96
N THR A 42 -9.73 -12.17 -1.15
CA THR A 42 -8.43 -12.67 -0.67
C THR A 42 -7.58 -13.24 -1.80
N LEU A 43 -8.19 -13.97 -2.74
CA LEU A 43 -7.50 -14.53 -3.90
C LEU A 43 -7.02 -13.42 -4.84
N GLN A 44 -7.85 -12.43 -5.13
CA GLN A 44 -7.50 -11.28 -5.96
C GLN A 44 -6.35 -10.48 -5.34
N ALA A 45 -6.44 -10.16 -4.05
CA ALA A 45 -5.37 -9.44 -3.34
C ALA A 45 -4.03 -10.18 -3.39
N ARG A 46 -4.03 -11.52 -3.29
CA ARG A 46 -2.81 -12.33 -3.44
C ARG A 46 -2.25 -12.29 -4.86
N GLN A 47 -3.10 -12.35 -5.87
CA GLN A 47 -2.69 -12.25 -7.27
C GLN A 47 -2.05 -10.89 -7.57
N GLU A 48 -2.69 -9.80 -7.13
CA GLU A 48 -2.16 -8.45 -7.28
C GLU A 48 -0.82 -8.28 -6.56
N LEU A 49 -0.70 -8.76 -5.33
CA LEU A 49 0.57 -8.70 -4.58
C LEU A 49 1.70 -9.41 -5.33
N GLN A 50 1.43 -10.59 -5.91
CA GLN A 50 2.42 -11.31 -6.71
C GLN A 50 2.78 -10.56 -7.99
N TYR A 51 1.80 -9.99 -8.67
CA TYR A 51 2.01 -9.15 -9.85
C TYR A 51 2.94 -7.97 -9.52
N TRP A 52 2.60 -7.19 -8.49
CA TRP A 52 3.37 -6.03 -8.09
C TRP A 52 4.77 -6.38 -7.58
N ARG A 53 4.94 -7.53 -6.92
CA ARG A 53 6.28 -8.05 -6.57
C ARG A 53 7.12 -8.31 -7.80
N LYS A 54 6.57 -8.96 -8.84
CA LYS A 54 7.29 -9.21 -10.10
C LYS A 54 7.65 -7.90 -10.80
N VAL A 55 6.70 -6.98 -10.93
CA VAL A 55 6.91 -5.66 -11.52
C VAL A 55 8.00 -4.88 -10.75
N SER A 56 7.91 -4.82 -9.43
CA SER A 56 8.93 -4.19 -8.59
C SER A 56 10.31 -4.81 -8.79
N ASN A 57 10.41 -6.14 -8.83
CA ASN A 57 11.69 -6.83 -9.01
C ASN A 57 12.30 -6.55 -10.38
N PHE A 58 11.48 -6.54 -11.43
CA PHE A 58 11.90 -6.16 -12.77
C PHE A 58 12.51 -4.76 -12.77
N TRP A 59 11.80 -3.76 -12.23
CA TRP A 59 12.27 -2.38 -12.24
C TRP A 59 13.46 -2.11 -11.31
N LYS A 60 13.56 -2.83 -10.18
CA LYS A 60 14.68 -2.66 -9.24
C LYS A 60 15.97 -3.27 -9.75
N LYS A 61 15.90 -4.36 -10.51
CA LYS A 61 17.06 -5.16 -10.90
C LYS A 61 17.20 -5.27 -12.42
N THR A 62 16.28 -5.96 -13.07
CA THR A 62 16.37 -6.31 -14.50
C THR A 62 16.41 -5.10 -15.43
N ALA A 63 15.62 -4.06 -15.15
CA ALA A 63 15.60 -2.85 -15.96
C ALA A 63 16.92 -2.06 -15.91
N ARG A 64 17.74 -2.23 -14.86
CA ARG A 64 19.04 -1.56 -14.71
C ARG A 64 20.20 -2.33 -15.33
N GLU A 65 20.06 -3.65 -15.47
CA GLU A 65 21.14 -4.55 -15.89
C GLU A 65 21.16 -4.80 -17.41
N SER A 66 20.11 -4.43 -18.14
CA SER A 66 19.95 -4.74 -19.56
C SER A 66 19.75 -3.46 -20.38
N ASP A 67 20.70 -3.18 -21.28
CA ASP A 67 20.64 -2.06 -22.24
C ASP A 67 19.39 -2.10 -23.14
N THR A 68 18.76 -3.28 -23.26
CA THR A 68 17.53 -3.50 -24.01
C THR A 68 16.32 -2.77 -23.41
N ASN A 69 16.38 -2.40 -22.11
CA ASN A 69 15.29 -1.74 -21.39
C ASN A 69 15.53 -0.23 -21.21
N ALA A 70 16.58 0.35 -21.80
CA ALA A 70 16.94 1.76 -21.64
C ALA A 70 15.83 2.74 -22.10
N GLY A 71 14.93 2.31 -23.00
CA GLY A 71 13.78 3.09 -23.46
C GLY A 71 12.46 2.76 -22.78
N ALA A 72 12.42 1.83 -21.82
CA ALA A 72 11.19 1.44 -21.16
C ALA A 72 10.79 2.48 -20.10
N PRO A 73 9.66 3.20 -20.25
CA PRO A 73 9.25 4.19 -19.27
C PRO A 73 8.98 3.49 -17.93
N THR A 74 9.66 3.92 -16.87
CA THR A 74 9.34 3.44 -15.53
C THR A 74 7.93 3.89 -15.18
N PRO A 75 7.03 2.99 -14.74
CA PRO A 75 5.72 3.35 -14.22
C PRO A 75 5.91 3.93 -12.82
N SER A 76 6.53 5.11 -12.72
CA SER A 76 6.39 5.97 -11.56
C SER A 76 5.10 6.75 -11.76
N THR A 77 4.11 6.54 -10.90
CA THR A 77 2.89 7.36 -10.84
C THR A 77 3.16 8.75 -10.26
N SER A 78 4.41 9.05 -9.92
CA SER A 78 4.82 10.31 -9.34
C SER A 78 5.72 11.07 -10.31
N ASN A 79 5.38 12.33 -10.61
CA ASN A 79 6.21 13.28 -11.37
C ASN A 79 7.53 13.64 -10.64
N LEU A 80 7.87 12.93 -9.56
CA LEU A 80 9.06 13.18 -8.74
C LEU A 80 10.36 12.96 -9.54
N SER A 81 10.35 12.12 -10.57
CA SER A 81 11.49 11.94 -11.47
C SER A 81 11.69 13.10 -12.45
N GLU A 82 10.67 13.93 -12.65
CA GLU A 82 10.68 15.06 -13.59
C GLU A 82 11.20 16.35 -12.92
N ILE A 83 11.14 16.41 -11.59
CA ILE A 83 11.66 17.53 -10.81
C ILE A 83 13.18 17.35 -10.61
N GLN A 84 13.97 17.83 -11.57
CA GLN A 84 15.39 18.09 -11.35
C GLN A 84 15.54 19.35 -10.48
N GLU A 85 15.53 19.19 -9.16
CA GLU A 85 15.91 20.29 -8.26
C GLU A 85 17.42 20.56 -8.43
N THR A 86 17.77 21.75 -8.90
CA THR A 86 19.17 22.18 -8.98
C THR A 86 19.72 22.39 -7.57
N LEU A 87 20.38 21.37 -7.03
CA LEU A 87 21.03 21.45 -5.72
C LEU A 87 22.21 22.44 -5.78
N SER A 88 22.38 23.23 -4.72
CA SER A 88 23.61 24.01 -4.51
C SER A 88 24.82 23.09 -4.34
N ASP A 89 26.02 23.58 -4.63
CA ASP A 89 27.23 22.76 -4.60
C ASP A 89 27.57 22.25 -3.18
N GLU A 90 27.22 23.02 -2.15
CA GLU A 90 27.31 22.58 -0.75
C GLU A 90 26.40 21.37 -0.47
N ARG A 91 25.16 21.39 -0.97
CA ARG A 91 24.23 20.26 -0.82
C ARG A 91 24.70 19.03 -1.60
N LYS A 92 25.25 19.20 -2.80
CA LYS A 92 25.80 18.08 -3.58
C LYS A 92 26.93 17.39 -2.83
N LYS A 93 27.84 18.16 -2.24
CA LYS A 93 28.95 17.64 -1.43
C LYS A 93 28.45 16.89 -0.19
N ALA A 94 27.49 17.45 0.53
CA ALA A 94 26.90 16.78 1.70
C ALA A 94 26.21 15.45 1.34
N VAL A 95 25.53 15.37 0.18
CA VAL A 95 24.89 14.13 -0.30
C VAL A 95 25.94 13.08 -0.70
N GLN A 96 27.04 13.51 -1.33
CA GLN A 96 28.17 12.65 -1.70
C GLN A 96 28.78 12.00 -0.44
N ASP A 97 29.10 12.81 0.57
CA ASP A 97 29.67 12.36 1.85
C ASP A 97 28.75 11.35 2.56
N LEU A 98 27.43 11.55 2.48
CA LEU A 98 26.44 10.64 3.06
C LEU A 98 26.35 9.29 2.34
N ARG A 99 26.53 9.29 1.01
CA ARG A 99 26.56 8.06 0.20
C ARG A 99 27.82 7.24 0.48
N GLU A 100 28.96 7.90 0.65
CA GLU A 100 30.23 7.25 0.96
C GLU A 100 30.24 6.61 2.35
N LYS A 101 29.58 7.24 3.34
CA LYS A 101 29.40 6.67 4.69
C LYS A 101 28.46 5.46 4.76
N ARG A 102 27.64 5.23 3.73
CA ARG A 102 26.65 4.13 3.68
C ARG A 102 27.13 2.93 2.84
N LYS A 103 28.28 3.06 2.17
CA LYS A 103 28.99 1.91 1.59
C LYS A 103 29.77 1.19 2.67
#